data_AF-A0A0D1XIW9-F1
#
_entry.id   AF-A0A0D1XIW9-F1
#
_cell.length_a   1.000
_cell.length_b   1.000
_cell.length_c   1.000
_cell.angle_alpha   90.00
_cell.angle_beta   90.00
_cell.angle_gamma   90.00
#
_symmetry.space_group_name_H-M   'P 1'
#
loop_
_entity.id
_entity.type
_entity.pdbx_description
1 polymer ?
#
loop_
_entity_poly.entity_id
_entity_poly.type
_entity_poly.pdbx_seq_one_letter_code
_entity_poly.pdbx_strand_id
1 'polypeptide(L)'
;MYHRLYIEYIYYFNVEQDYYECHEVMEELWLNEGRNRLLQALLQVAVGLHHFRNKNIEGAIRLFEAALAKSTDTWSGELGIDTDKLFTETREYLKKLYTYEKAPFSFYPLHISILDQQLHHAVAACVPKGVAEEDKF
;
A
#
# COMPACT_ATOMS: atom_id res chain seq x y z
N MET A 1 -16.78 8.53 7.50
CA MET A 1 -15.81 7.97 8.48
C MET A 1 -15.13 6.79 7.83
N TYR A 2 -13.81 6.80 7.77
CA TYR A 2 -13.01 5.75 7.13
C TYR A 2 -13.04 4.45 7.92
N HIS A 3 -12.92 3.32 7.23
CA HIS A 3 -12.82 2.01 7.86
C HIS A 3 -11.55 1.91 8.73
N ARG A 4 -11.64 1.26 9.90
CA ARG A 4 -10.50 1.08 10.82
C ARG A 4 -9.26 0.53 10.09
N LEU A 5 -9.44 -0.59 9.39
CA LEU A 5 -8.35 -1.25 8.66
C LEU A 5 -7.69 -0.36 7.60
N TYR A 6 -8.45 0.55 6.98
CA TYR A 6 -7.90 1.50 6.02
C TYR A 6 -7.01 2.54 6.69
N ILE A 7 -7.44 3.03 7.87
CA ILE A 7 -6.64 3.95 8.70
C ILE A 7 -5.35 3.25 9.16
N GLU A 8 -5.46 2.01 9.65
CA GLU A 8 -4.30 1.21 10.08
C GLU A 8 -3.35 0.89 8.91
N TYR A 9 -3.88 0.58 7.73
CA TYR A 9 -3.06 0.40 6.53
C TYR A 9 -2.17 1.62 6.25
N ILE A 10 -2.75 2.83 6.28
CA ILE A 10 -2.00 4.06 6.02
C ILE A 10 -1.03 4.35 7.17
N TYR A 11 -1.41 4.09 8.42
CA TYR A 11 -0.53 4.23 9.57
C TYR A 11 0.69 3.31 9.44
N TYR A 12 0.49 2.02 9.17
CA TYR A 12 1.57 1.07 8.94
C TYR A 12 2.42 1.45 7.73
N PHE A 13 1.82 1.99 6.66
CA PHE A 13 2.56 2.39 5.47
C PHE A 13 3.46 3.62 5.73
N ASN A 14 2.89 4.66 6.35
CA ASN A 14 3.52 5.97 6.47
C ASN A 14 4.38 6.14 7.72
N VAL A 15 3.96 5.56 8.85
CA VAL A 15 4.55 5.79 10.17
C VAL A 15 5.53 4.67 10.52
N GLU A 16 5.05 3.43 10.60
CA GLU A 16 5.88 2.29 11.00
C GLU A 16 6.67 1.72 9.82
N GLN A 17 6.21 1.97 8.60
CA GLN A 17 6.70 1.36 7.37
C GLN A 17 6.70 -0.18 7.47
N ASP A 18 5.74 -0.75 8.20
CA ASP A 18 5.54 -2.18 8.33
C ASP A 18 4.63 -2.67 7.22
N TYR A 19 5.24 -3.03 6.09
CA TYR A 19 4.49 -3.49 4.93
C TYR A 19 3.94 -4.91 5.05
N TYR A 20 4.38 -5.68 6.06
CA TYR A 20 3.75 -6.95 6.38
C TYR A 20 2.42 -6.68 7.09
N GLU A 21 2.41 -5.79 8.09
CA GLU A 21 1.15 -5.39 8.73
C GLU A 21 0.21 -4.65 7.76
N CYS A 22 0.73 -3.88 6.80
CA CYS A 22 -0.07 -3.36 5.68
C CYS A 22 -0.79 -4.47 4.90
N HIS A 23 -0.13 -5.61 4.69
CA HIS A 23 -0.72 -6.75 3.99
C HIS A 23 -1.92 -7.28 4.77
N GLU A 24 -1.72 -7.60 6.05
CA GLU A 24 -2.75 -8.21 6.89
C GLU A 24 -4.03 -7.36 6.92
N VAL A 25 -3.90 -6.07 7.28
CA VAL A 25 -5.10 -5.22 7.46
C VAL A 25 -5.78 -4.88 6.13
N MET A 26 -5.02 -4.72 5.04
CA MET A 26 -5.62 -4.40 3.74
C MET A 26 -6.20 -5.65 3.06
N GLU A 27 -5.64 -6.84 3.27
CA GLU A 27 -6.23 -8.08 2.78
C GLU A 27 -7.59 -8.34 3.44
N GLU A 28 -7.69 -8.20 4.76
CA GLU A 28 -8.96 -8.34 5.48
C GLU A 28 -10.01 -7.33 4.95
N LEU A 29 -9.61 -6.06 4.79
CA LEU A 29 -10.49 -5.03 4.21
C LEU A 29 -10.91 -5.38 2.77
N TRP A 30 -9.94 -5.78 1.94
CA TRP A 30 -10.18 -6.12 0.54
C TRP A 30 -11.14 -7.29 0.38
N LEU A 31 -11.02 -8.34 1.21
CA LEU A 31 -11.94 -9.47 1.23
C LEU A 31 -13.36 -9.05 1.62
N ASN A 32 -13.49 -8.20 2.65
CA ASN A 32 -14.77 -7.67 3.12
C ASN A 32 -15.44 -6.73 2.11
N GLU A 33 -14.65 -5.99 1.32
CA GLU A 33 -15.10 -5.06 0.29
C GLU A 33 -15.31 -5.72 -1.09
N GLY A 34 -15.66 -7.02 -1.10
CA GLY A 34 -15.99 -7.75 -2.31
C GLY A 34 -14.82 -7.90 -3.30
N ARG A 35 -13.59 -7.88 -2.79
CA ARG A 35 -12.35 -7.96 -3.57
C ARG A 35 -12.17 -6.79 -4.56
N ASN A 36 -12.48 -5.57 -4.13
CA ASN A 36 -12.29 -4.37 -4.96
C ASN A 36 -10.87 -4.25 -5.54
N ARG A 37 -10.76 -3.93 -6.83
CA ARG A 37 -9.48 -3.92 -7.57
C ARG A 37 -8.56 -2.76 -7.20
N LEU A 38 -9.10 -1.61 -6.81
CA LEU A 38 -8.31 -0.47 -6.37
C LEU A 38 -7.69 -0.73 -5.00
N LEU A 39 -8.44 -1.34 -4.06
CA LEU A 39 -7.88 -1.79 -2.79
C LEU A 39 -6.79 -2.85 -2.99
N GLN A 40 -7.00 -3.79 -3.92
CA GLN A 40 -5.95 -4.73 -4.33
C GLN A 40 -4.71 -4.02 -4.87
N ALA A 41 -4.86 -2.93 -5.62
CA ALA A 41 -3.74 -2.15 -6.13
C ALA A 41 -2.92 -1.52 -4.99
N LEU A 42 -3.58 -0.94 -3.99
CA LEU A 42 -2.92 -0.38 -2.80
C LEU A 42 -2.16 -1.47 -2.03
N LEU A 43 -2.82 -2.59 -1.76
CA LEU A 43 -2.18 -3.77 -1.16
C LEU A 43 -0.90 -4.18 -1.92
N GLN A 44 -0.98 -4.28 -3.25
CA GLN A 44 0.15 -4.65 -4.09
C GLN A 44 1.30 -3.64 -4.06
N VAL A 45 1.03 -2.34 -3.87
CA VAL A 45 2.10 -1.35 -3.64
C VAL A 45 2.83 -1.63 -2.33
N ALA A 46 2.12 -1.85 -1.22
CA ALA A 46 2.75 -2.17 0.06
C ALA A 46 3.58 -3.47 -0.02
N VAL A 47 3.01 -4.55 -0.56
CA VAL A 47 3.70 -5.84 -0.71
C VAL A 47 4.88 -5.73 -1.69
N GLY A 48 4.77 -4.90 -2.74
CA GLY A 48 5.90 -4.63 -3.65
C GLY A 48 7.09 -3.99 -2.93
N LEU A 49 6.84 -3.04 -2.02
CA LEU A 49 7.87 -2.45 -1.17
C LEU A 49 8.45 -3.48 -0.18
N HIS A 50 7.61 -4.34 0.41
CA HIS A 50 8.06 -5.45 1.26
C HIS A 50 9.03 -6.37 0.52
N HIS A 51 8.67 -6.80 -0.70
CA HIS A 51 9.50 -7.66 -1.53
C HIS A 51 10.85 -7.01 -1.83
N PHE A 52 10.84 -5.74 -2.24
CA PHE A 52 12.09 -5.05 -2.55
C PHE A 52 12.99 -4.89 -1.31
N ARG A 53 12.41 -4.52 -0.16
CA ARG A 53 13.14 -4.45 1.12
C ARG A 53 13.82 -5.77 1.47
N ASN A 54 13.18 -6.89 1.15
CA ASN A 54 13.70 -8.25 1.36
C ASN A 54 14.53 -8.78 0.19
N LYS A 55 15.03 -7.90 -0.70
CA LYS A 55 15.88 -8.21 -1.85
C LYS A 55 15.22 -9.12 -2.91
N ASN A 56 13.90 -9.24 -2.89
CA ASN A 56 13.14 -9.93 -3.93
C ASN A 56 12.74 -8.95 -5.03
N ILE A 57 13.67 -8.70 -5.95
CA ILE A 57 13.52 -7.71 -7.04
C ILE A 57 12.41 -8.13 -8.02
N GLU A 58 12.42 -9.38 -8.47
CA GLU A 58 11.43 -9.87 -9.44
C GLU A 58 10.01 -9.84 -8.86
N GLY A 59 9.86 -10.19 -7.59
CA GLY A 59 8.57 -10.13 -6.90
C GLY A 59 8.06 -8.69 -6.78
N ALA A 60 8.94 -7.74 -6.44
CA ALA A 60 8.58 -6.33 -6.38
C ALA A 60 8.12 -5.79 -7.74
N ILE A 61 8.84 -6.13 -8.82
CA ILE A 61 8.47 -5.75 -10.19
C ILE A 61 7.06 -6.24 -10.54
N ARG A 62 6.79 -7.54 -10.35
CA ARG A 62 5.49 -8.14 -10.67
C ARG A 62 4.33 -7.50 -9.90
N LEU A 63 4.55 -7.19 -8.62
CA LEU A 63 3.53 -6.58 -7.76
C LEU A 63 3.26 -5.13 -8.16
N PHE A 64 4.30 -4.34 -8.46
CA PHE A 64 4.10 -2.96 -8.93
C PHE A 64 3.46 -2.90 -10.31
N GLU A 65 3.81 -3.79 -11.24
CA GLU A 65 3.12 -3.92 -12.53
C GLU A 65 1.62 -4.21 -12.32
N ALA A 66 1.30 -5.17 -11.46
CA ALA A 66 -0.08 -5.55 -11.17
C ALA A 66 -0.87 -4.42 -10.50
N ALA A 67 -0.24 -3.68 -9.58
CA ALA A 67 -0.83 -2.50 -8.94
C ALA A 67 -1.14 -1.41 -9.98
N LEU A 68 -0.18 -1.07 -10.83
CA LEU A 68 -0.32 -0.02 -11.85
C LEU A 68 -1.39 -0.38 -12.90
N ALA A 69 -1.57 -1.66 -13.21
CA ALA A 69 -2.63 -2.13 -14.11
C ALA A 69 -4.06 -1.92 -13.55
N LYS A 70 -4.19 -1.60 -12.26
CA LYS A 70 -5.45 -1.35 -11.54
C LYS A 70 -5.56 0.10 -11.05
N SER A 71 -4.58 0.95 -11.37
CA SER A 71 -4.49 2.33 -10.84
C SER A 71 -5.65 3.25 -11.25
N THR A 72 -6.38 2.90 -12.31
CA THR A 72 -7.57 3.64 -12.77
C THR A 72 -8.90 2.99 -12.35
N ASP A 73 -8.84 1.88 -11.60
CA ASP A 73 -10.04 1.26 -11.05
C ASP A 73 -10.63 2.16 -9.95
N THR A 74 -11.92 2.00 -9.67
CA THR A 74 -12.62 2.82 -8.66
C THR A 74 -13.06 1.98 -7.47
N TRP A 75 -13.22 2.63 -6.32
CA TRP A 75 -13.85 2.08 -5.13
C TRP A 75 -14.96 3.02 -4.70
N SER A 76 -16.07 2.46 -4.20
CA SER A 76 -17.22 3.24 -3.73
C SER A 76 -16.98 3.94 -2.39
N GLY A 77 -15.94 3.52 -1.65
CA GLY A 77 -15.49 4.19 -0.46
C GLY A 77 -14.66 5.43 -0.76
N GLU A 78 -14.54 6.32 0.22
CA GLU A 78 -13.66 7.47 0.16
C GLU A 78 -12.22 7.02 0.43
N LEU A 79 -11.29 7.38 -0.47
CA LEU A 79 -9.86 7.13 -0.26
C LEU A 79 -9.19 8.24 0.55
N GLY A 80 -9.52 9.51 0.33
CA GLY A 80 -8.93 10.63 1.06
C GLY A 80 -7.41 10.79 0.87
N ILE A 81 -6.82 10.12 -0.12
CA ILE A 81 -5.38 10.15 -0.44
C ILE A 81 -5.13 10.59 -1.88
N ASP A 82 -3.91 11.06 -2.15
CA ASP A 82 -3.43 11.38 -3.48
C ASP A 82 -2.97 10.10 -4.21
N THR A 83 -3.91 9.42 -4.86
CA THR A 83 -3.64 8.20 -5.64
C THR A 83 -2.74 8.47 -6.82
N ASP A 84 -2.88 9.63 -7.46
CA ASP A 84 -2.09 10.00 -8.64
C ASP A 84 -0.62 10.13 -8.30
N LYS A 85 -0.31 10.80 -7.17
CA LYS A 85 1.04 10.86 -6.63
C LYS A 85 1.58 9.48 -6.29
N LEU A 86 0.82 8.66 -5.54
CA LEU A 86 1.26 7.32 -5.14
C LEU A 86 1.61 6.44 -6.34
N PHE A 87 0.73 6.40 -7.36
CA PHE A 87 0.96 5.57 -8.54
C PHE A 87 2.03 6.16 -9.48
N THR A 88 2.21 7.47 -9.50
CA THR A 88 3.33 8.11 -10.20
C THR A 88 4.66 7.71 -9.56
N GLU A 89 4.77 7.82 -8.22
CA GLU A 89 5.98 7.42 -7.49
C GLU A 89 6.24 5.91 -7.61
N THR A 90 5.19 5.09 -7.59
CA THR A 90 5.29 3.64 -7.83
C THR A 90 5.85 3.34 -9.22
N ARG A 91 5.41 4.07 -10.25
CA ARG A 91 5.92 3.94 -11.62
C ARG A 91 7.39 4.31 -11.73
N GLU A 92 7.81 5.38 -11.06
CA GLU A 92 9.24 5.76 -11.00
C GLU A 92 10.08 4.72 -10.24
N TYR A 93 9.52 4.15 -9.17
CA TYR A 93 10.14 3.04 -8.44
C TYR A 93 10.35 1.83 -9.36
N LEU A 94 9.31 1.43 -10.09
CA LEU A 94 9.33 0.31 -11.02
C LEU A 94 10.36 0.51 -12.14
N LYS A 95 10.46 1.73 -12.71
CA LYS A 95 11.51 2.07 -13.69
C LYS A 95 12.92 1.82 -13.17
N LYS A 96 13.19 2.18 -11.91
CA LYS A 96 14.49 1.90 -11.28
C LYS A 96 14.71 0.39 -11.12
N LEU A 97 13.69 -0.36 -10.69
CA LEU A 97 13.79 -1.81 -10.54
C LEU A 97 14.10 -2.54 -11.85
N TYR A 98 13.54 -2.12 -12.99
CA TYR A 98 13.89 -2.70 -14.29
C TYR A 98 15.36 -2.54 -14.68
N THR A 99 16.06 -1.56 -14.09
CA THR A 99 17.49 -1.31 -14.35
C THR A 99 18.39 -1.69 -13.19
N TYR A 100 17.84 -2.37 -12.17
CA TYR A 100 18.52 -2.65 -10.90
C TYR A 100 19.84 -3.40 -11.06
N GLU A 101 19.94 -4.35 -12.00
CA GLU A 101 21.19 -5.09 -12.27
C GLU A 101 22.33 -4.19 -12.74
N LYS A 102 22.00 -3.10 -13.47
CA LYS A 102 22.97 -2.16 -14.04
C LYS A 102 23.24 -0.98 -13.12
N ALA A 103 22.22 -0.54 -12.38
CA ALA A 103 22.27 0.61 -11.49
C ALA A 103 21.49 0.29 -10.20
N PRO A 104 22.08 -0.50 -9.29
CA PRO A 104 21.41 -0.86 -8.04
C PRO A 104 21.18 0.39 -7.19
N PHE A 105 20.06 0.42 -6.49
CA PHE A 105 19.72 1.50 -5.57
C PHE A 105 19.28 0.92 -4.23
N SER A 106 19.50 1.67 -3.16
CA SER A 106 19.05 1.25 -1.83
C SER A 106 17.53 1.36 -1.71
N PHE A 107 16.93 0.46 -0.94
CA PHE A 107 15.53 0.60 -0.55
C PHE A 107 15.25 2.00 0.02
N TYR A 108 14.14 2.59 -0.43
CA TYR A 108 13.55 3.77 0.18
C TYR A 108 12.04 3.60 0.28
N PRO A 109 11.39 4.09 1.35
CA PRO A 109 9.94 4.01 1.49
C PRO A 109 9.25 4.99 0.54
N LEU A 110 8.01 4.68 0.16
CA LEU A 110 7.07 5.66 -0.37
C LEU A 110 6.25 6.26 0.78
N HIS A 111 5.59 7.39 0.53
CA HIS A 111 4.71 8.03 1.51
C HIS A 111 3.37 8.40 0.86
N ILE A 112 2.29 7.85 1.38
CA ILE A 112 0.92 8.13 0.95
C ILE A 112 0.55 9.53 1.42
N SER A 113 0.31 10.44 0.48
CA SER A 113 -0.12 11.80 0.80
C SER A 113 -1.62 11.81 1.09
N ILE A 114 -1.99 12.22 2.29
CA ILE A 114 -3.38 12.30 2.74
C ILE A 114 -3.93 13.69 2.37
N LEU A 115 -5.00 13.71 1.58
CA LEU A 115 -5.67 14.94 1.14
C LEU A 115 -6.84 15.32 2.04
N ASP A 116 -7.51 14.32 2.62
CA ASP A 116 -8.66 14.52 3.47
C ASP A 116 -8.27 14.76 4.94
N GLN A 117 -8.81 15.82 5.54
CA GLN A 117 -8.47 16.21 6.90
C GLN A 117 -8.99 15.22 7.95
N GLN A 118 -10.16 14.60 7.73
CA GLN A 118 -10.70 13.61 8.67
C GLN A 118 -9.81 12.37 8.67
N LEU A 119 -9.37 11.90 7.51
CA LEU A 119 -8.42 10.79 7.41
C LEU A 119 -7.08 11.13 8.07
N HIS A 120 -6.56 12.34 7.83
CA HIS A 120 -5.29 12.77 8.42
C HIS A 120 -5.34 12.73 9.95
N HIS A 121 -6.41 13.28 10.56
CA HIS A 121 -6.60 13.21 12.01
C HIS A 121 -6.76 11.77 12.52
N ALA A 122 -7.49 10.93 11.78
CA ALA A 122 -7.69 9.53 12.17
C ALA A 122 -6.37 8.73 12.16
N VAL A 123 -5.54 8.92 11.12
CA VAL A 123 -4.21 8.29 11.03
C VAL A 123 -3.28 8.82 12.12
N ALA A 124 -3.30 10.13 12.40
CA ALA A 124 -2.47 10.74 13.44
C ALA A 124 -2.83 10.27 14.86
N ALA A 125 -4.10 9.96 15.11
CA ALA A 125 -4.59 9.42 16.38
C ALA A 125 -4.64 7.88 16.42
N CYS A 126 -4.15 7.21 15.37
CA CYS A 126 -4.23 5.77 15.24
C CYS A 126 -3.37 5.09 16.30
N VAL A 127 -3.98 4.13 17.00
CA VAL A 127 -3.30 3.10 17.78
C VAL A 127 -3.67 1.79 17.11
N PRO A 128 -2.81 1.23 16.25
CA PRO A 128 -3.20 0.08 15.43
C PRO A 128 -3.47 -1.12 16.31
N LYS A 129 -4.46 -1.91 15.90
CA LYS A 129 -4.81 -3.18 16.55
C LYS A 129 -4.41 -4.38 15.71
N GLY A 130 -4.07 -4.16 14.43
CA GLY A 130 -3.81 -5.21 13.47
C GLY A 130 -5.05 -6.05 13.17
N VAL A 131 -4.79 -7.23 12.66
CA VAL A 131 -5.74 -8.34 12.50
C VAL A 131 -5.46 -9.35 13.62
N ALA A 132 -6.50 -9.86 14.28
CA ALA A 132 -6.31 -10.87 15.31
C ALA A 132 -5.74 -12.16 14.68
N GLU A 133 -4.85 -12.87 15.38
CA GLU A 133 -4.23 -14.11 14.85
C GLU A 133 -5.24 -15.17 14.42
N GLU A 134 -6.43 -15.20 15.04
CA GLU A 134 -7.52 -16.11 14.68
C GLU A 134 -8.26 -15.73 13.38
N ASP A 135 -8.09 -14.48 12.94
CA ASP A 135 -8.68 -13.91 11.72
C ASP A 135 -7.66 -13.80 10.58
N LYS A 136 -6.38 -14.13 10.82
CA LYS A 136 -5.34 -14.21 9.78
C LYS A 136 -5.57 -15.46 8.94
N PHE A 137 -5.71 -15.28 7.62
CA PHE A 137 -6.05 -16.32 6.66
C PHE A 137 -4.86 -17.21 6.26
#